data_AF-A0A1H3Q1M9-F1
#
_entry.id   AF-A0A1H3Q1M9-F1
#
_cell.length_a   1.000
_cell.length_b   1.000
_cell.length_c   1.000
_cell.angle_alpha   90.00
_cell.angle_beta   90.00
_cell.angle_gamma   90.00
#
_symmetry.space_group_name_H-M   'P 1'
#
loop_
_entity.id
_entity.type
_entity.pdbx_description
1 polymer ?
#
loop_
_entity_poly.entity_id
_entity_poly.type
_entity_poly.pdbx_seq_one_letter_code
_entity_poly.pdbx_strand_id
1 'polypeptide(L)'
;MVPVGEALNGTLQKLGEAPGDLPATVADRSDLLRGLFADKRVFLLLNDAVTVAQVNAFLINSAGSVVVATSRDELPGLRRLGFTRVRVRPPDDEHSVALLDASAGRAWDCDAQTKAHLIAVCGVYPLALHAVASLAEEPSPGWLIKRRLERGGLALFQVDEEKPVRGPLDLVYENLPADAAEAYRMLALHPGT
;
A
#
# COMPACT_ATOMS: atom_id res chain seq x y z
N MET A 1 -7.09 6.79 -10.99
CA MET A 1 -7.86 7.54 -9.97
C MET A 1 -9.32 7.53 -10.36
N VAL A 2 -10.15 6.84 -9.58
CA VAL A 2 -11.59 6.73 -9.88
C VAL A 2 -12.31 8.04 -9.47
N PRO A 3 -13.08 8.66 -10.36
CA PRO A 3 -13.93 9.81 -10.01
C PRO A 3 -14.94 9.47 -8.90
N VAL A 4 -15.19 10.42 -8.00
CA VAL A 4 -16.10 10.25 -6.85
C VAL A 4 -17.48 9.70 -7.26
N GLY A 5 -18.04 10.25 -8.34
CA GLY A 5 -19.36 9.86 -8.82
C GLY A 5 -19.40 8.42 -9.34
N GLU A 6 -18.32 7.92 -9.93
CA GLU A 6 -18.20 6.54 -10.39
C GLU A 6 -18.03 5.57 -9.22
N ALA A 7 -17.19 5.93 -8.23
CA ALA A 7 -17.01 5.15 -7.02
C ALA A 7 -18.32 5.02 -6.21
N LEU A 8 -19.09 6.11 -6.09
CA LEU A 8 -20.41 6.09 -5.45
C LEU A 8 -21.39 5.22 -6.23
N ASN A 9 -21.42 5.34 -7.56
CA ASN A 9 -22.28 4.52 -8.41
C ASN A 9 -21.99 3.04 -8.19
N GLY A 10 -20.72 2.64 -8.29
CA GLY A 10 -20.31 1.25 -8.09
C GLY A 10 -20.62 0.74 -6.67
N THR A 11 -20.52 1.61 -5.67
CA THR A 11 -20.88 1.26 -4.28
C THR A 11 -22.38 1.04 -4.13
N LEU A 12 -23.21 1.96 -4.64
CA LEU A 12 -24.66 1.85 -4.57
C LEU A 12 -25.18 0.62 -5.32
N GLN A 13 -24.61 0.31 -6.49
CA GLN A 13 -24.93 -0.91 -7.22
C GLN A 13 -24.58 -2.18 -6.44
N LYS A 14 -23.42 -2.21 -5.76
CA LYS A 14 -23.05 -3.32 -4.87
C LYS A 14 -23.97 -3.46 -3.66
N LEU A 15 -24.63 -2.38 -3.25
CA LEU A 15 -25.65 -2.38 -2.20
C LEU A 15 -27.04 -2.79 -2.71
N GLY A 16 -27.19 -3.05 -4.00
CA GLY A 16 -28.42 -3.56 -4.63
C GLY A 16 -29.23 -2.52 -5.41
N GLU A 17 -28.77 -1.27 -5.49
CA GLU A 17 -29.46 -0.23 -6.25
C GLU A 17 -29.35 -0.47 -7.76
N ALA A 18 -30.48 -0.41 -8.46
CA ALA A 18 -30.51 -0.62 -9.90
C ALA A 18 -29.85 0.57 -10.63
N PRO A 19 -29.01 0.35 -11.66
CA PRO A 19 -28.30 1.43 -12.35
C PRO A 19 -29.19 2.55 -12.89
N GLY A 20 -30.44 2.25 -13.27
CA GLY A 20 -31.41 3.21 -13.79
C GLY A 20 -32.06 4.09 -12.72
N ASP A 21 -32.01 3.68 -11.45
CA ASP A 21 -32.63 4.38 -10.33
C ASP A 21 -31.63 5.27 -9.57
N LEU A 22 -30.36 5.24 -9.95
CA LEU A 22 -29.31 6.00 -9.30
C LEU A 22 -29.44 7.49 -9.62
N PRO A 23 -29.40 8.37 -8.60
CA PRO A 23 -29.47 9.81 -8.81
C PRO A 23 -28.38 10.34 -9.76
N ALA A 24 -28.64 11.45 -10.43
CA ALA A 24 -27.69 12.01 -11.40
C ALA A 24 -26.47 12.68 -10.73
N THR A 25 -26.65 13.28 -9.56
CA THR A 25 -25.61 14.07 -8.90
C THR A 25 -24.86 13.28 -7.84
N VAL A 26 -23.61 13.67 -7.58
CA VAL A 26 -22.81 13.12 -6.48
C VAL A 26 -23.48 13.35 -5.13
N ALA A 27 -24.07 14.54 -4.92
CA ALA A 27 -24.72 14.88 -3.66
C ALA A 27 -25.90 13.96 -3.36
N ASP A 28 -26.79 13.75 -4.34
CA ASP A 28 -27.97 12.90 -4.17
C ASP A 28 -27.58 11.43 -3.96
N ARG A 29 -26.51 10.95 -4.63
CA ARG A 29 -25.96 9.61 -4.41
C ARG A 29 -25.38 9.46 -3.01
N SER A 30 -24.69 10.48 -2.50
CA SER A 30 -24.21 10.51 -1.12
C SER A 30 -25.37 10.49 -0.11
N ASP A 31 -26.45 11.20 -0.39
CA ASP A 31 -27.64 11.21 0.47
C ASP A 31 -28.34 9.84 0.47
N LEU A 32 -28.48 9.21 -0.70
CA LEU A 32 -28.99 7.84 -0.82
C LEU A 32 -28.12 6.85 -0.03
N LEU A 33 -26.79 6.93 -0.17
CA LEU A 33 -25.85 6.10 0.58
C LEU A 33 -26.06 6.24 2.09
N ARG A 34 -26.22 7.48 2.60
CA ARG A 34 -26.50 7.73 4.02
C ARG A 34 -27.83 7.13 4.45
N GLY A 35 -28.87 7.25 3.62
CA GLY A 35 -30.18 6.62 3.87
C GLY A 35 -30.08 5.10 3.99
N LEU A 36 -29.36 4.46 3.08
CA LEU A 36 -29.16 3.00 3.07
C LEU A 36 -28.42 2.46 4.30
N PHE A 37 -27.66 3.32 4.98
CA PHE A 37 -26.88 2.99 6.17
C PHE A 37 -27.40 3.60 7.48
N ALA A 38 -28.52 4.35 7.45
CA ALA A 38 -29.02 5.11 8.59
C ALA A 38 -29.17 4.27 9.87
N ASP A 39 -29.72 3.06 9.76
CA ASP A 39 -29.98 2.15 10.88
C ASP A 39 -28.99 0.97 10.95
N LYS A 40 -27.85 1.09 10.26
CA LYS A 40 -26.83 0.03 10.17
C LYS A 40 -25.55 0.45 10.86
N ARG A 41 -24.92 -0.51 11.56
CA ARG A 41 -23.54 -0.41 12.03
C ARG A 41 -22.61 -0.82 10.90
N VAL A 42 -21.83 0.13 10.40
CA VAL A 42 -21.02 -0.04 9.19
C VAL A 42 -19.58 0.35 9.47
N PHE A 43 -18.66 -0.47 8.99
CA PHE A 43 -17.25 -0.10 8.86
C PHE A 43 -16.96 0.17 7.39
N LEU A 44 -16.59 1.42 7.07
CA LEU A 44 -16.28 1.83 5.72
C LEU A 44 -14.79 2.17 5.60
N LEU A 45 -14.08 1.44 4.74
CA LEU A 45 -12.68 1.71 4.41
C LEU A 45 -12.60 2.40 3.04
N LEU A 46 -12.13 3.63 3.04
CA LEU A 46 -11.83 4.39 1.83
C LEU A 46 -10.33 4.32 1.59
N ASN A 47 -9.93 3.46 0.65
CA ASN A 47 -8.52 3.23 0.38
C ASN A 47 -7.96 4.25 -0.62
N ASP A 48 -6.78 4.79 -0.33
CA ASP A 48 -6.01 5.68 -1.21
C ASP A 48 -6.76 6.95 -1.66
N ALA A 49 -7.45 7.60 -0.71
CA ALA A 49 -8.12 8.86 -0.95
C ALA A 49 -7.12 9.98 -1.25
N VAL A 50 -7.37 10.77 -2.29
CA VAL A 50 -6.50 11.87 -2.72
C VAL A 50 -7.12 13.25 -2.46
N THR A 51 -8.41 13.32 -2.16
CA THR A 51 -9.10 14.60 -1.87
C THR A 51 -10.05 14.47 -0.68
N VAL A 52 -10.27 15.60 0.01
CA VAL A 52 -11.30 15.72 1.06
C VAL A 52 -12.70 15.47 0.49
N ALA A 53 -12.96 15.89 -0.75
CA ALA A 53 -14.25 15.71 -1.42
C ALA A 53 -14.59 14.22 -1.63
N GLN A 54 -13.62 13.38 -1.96
CA GLN A 54 -13.80 11.93 -2.03
C GLN A 54 -14.28 11.38 -0.69
N VAL A 55 -13.58 11.67 0.41
CA VAL A 55 -13.98 11.17 1.72
C VAL A 55 -15.35 11.71 2.15
N ASN A 56 -15.58 13.00 1.95
CA ASN A 56 -16.83 13.67 2.33
C ASN A 56 -18.07 13.03 1.67
N ALA A 57 -17.93 12.62 0.40
CA ALA A 57 -19.01 12.01 -0.36
C ALA A 57 -19.46 10.63 0.19
N PHE A 58 -18.61 9.97 0.97
CA PHE A 58 -18.87 8.66 1.56
C PHE A 58 -19.13 8.72 3.07
N LEU A 59 -19.25 9.92 3.65
CA LEU A 59 -19.53 10.02 5.08
C LEU A 59 -20.92 9.52 5.42
N ILE A 60 -20.94 8.59 6.36
CA ILE A 60 -22.12 8.05 7.01
C ILE A 60 -22.22 8.63 8.42
N ASN A 61 -23.44 8.92 8.86
CA ASN A 61 -23.69 9.45 10.20
C ASN A 61 -24.65 8.53 10.97
N SER A 62 -24.36 7.23 10.96
CA SER A 62 -25.12 6.23 11.71
C SER A 62 -24.39 5.86 13.01
N ALA A 63 -25.17 5.66 14.08
CA ALA A 63 -24.62 5.36 15.40
C ALA A 63 -23.87 4.01 15.40
N GLY A 64 -22.66 4.00 15.97
CA GLY A 64 -21.83 2.81 16.03
C GLY A 64 -21.13 2.45 14.71
N SER A 65 -21.11 3.35 13.73
CA SER A 65 -20.36 3.22 12.48
C SER A 65 -19.01 3.92 12.53
N VAL A 66 -18.08 3.45 11.70
CA VAL A 66 -16.72 3.99 11.60
C VAL A 66 -16.34 4.14 10.13
N VAL A 67 -15.79 5.29 9.77
CA VAL A 67 -15.16 5.52 8.46
C VAL A 67 -13.66 5.66 8.67
N VAL A 68 -12.89 4.81 7.99
CA VAL A 68 -11.44 4.87 7.93
C VAL A 68 -11.04 5.25 6.52
N ALA A 69 -10.20 6.27 6.37
CA ALA A 69 -9.62 6.65 5.09
C ALA A 69 -8.10 6.48 5.14
N THR A 70 -7.53 5.79 4.16
CA THR A 70 -6.09 5.79 3.92
C THR A 70 -5.77 6.82 2.83
N SER A 71 -4.64 7.49 2.95
CA SER A 71 -4.19 8.48 1.98
C SER A 71 -2.66 8.55 2.02
N ARG A 72 -2.05 8.82 0.87
CA ARG A 72 -0.62 9.12 0.78
C ARG A 72 -0.31 10.57 1.14
N ASP A 73 -1.27 11.46 0.88
CA ASP A 73 -1.14 12.89 1.11
C ASP A 73 -1.80 13.33 2.41
N GLU A 74 -1.39 14.48 2.91
CA GLU A 74 -2.09 15.10 4.01
C GLU A 74 -3.40 15.73 3.52
N LEU A 75 -4.53 15.28 4.09
CA LEU A 75 -5.86 15.85 3.83
C LEU A 75 -6.34 16.65 5.04
N PRO A 76 -5.77 17.85 5.32
CA PRO A 76 -6.04 18.60 6.56
C PRO A 76 -7.51 18.97 6.75
N GLY A 77 -8.27 19.11 5.65
CA GLY A 77 -9.70 19.38 5.69
C GLY A 77 -10.52 18.27 6.36
N LEU A 78 -10.03 17.03 6.43
CA LEU A 78 -10.72 15.93 7.12
C LEU A 78 -10.89 16.18 8.62
N ARG A 79 -10.00 16.96 9.25
CA ARG A 79 -10.15 17.34 10.66
C ARG A 79 -11.43 18.13 10.91
N ARG A 80 -11.85 18.96 9.94
CA ARG A 80 -13.11 19.72 10.01
C ARG A 80 -14.34 18.81 9.90
N LEU A 81 -14.17 17.62 9.34
CA LEU A 81 -15.19 16.58 9.24
C LEU A 81 -15.16 15.59 10.43
N GLY A 82 -14.39 15.90 11.48
CA GLY A 82 -14.30 15.07 12.70
C GLY A 82 -13.30 13.91 12.64
N PHE A 83 -12.47 13.83 11.59
CA PHE A 83 -11.47 12.76 11.51
C PHE A 83 -10.30 13.01 12.45
N THR A 84 -9.88 11.93 13.12
CA THR A 84 -8.60 11.86 13.82
C THR A 84 -7.55 11.26 12.91
N ARG A 85 -6.46 12.00 12.69
CA ARG A 85 -5.34 11.50 11.87
C ARG A 85 -4.52 10.50 12.68
N VAL A 86 -4.37 9.29 12.14
CA VAL A 86 -3.41 8.31 12.63
C VAL A 86 -2.23 8.29 11.65
N ARG A 87 -1.07 8.77 12.10
CA ARG A 87 0.16 8.66 11.31
C ARG A 87 0.73 7.26 11.49
N VAL A 88 0.68 6.46 10.42
CA VAL A 88 1.40 5.18 10.38
C VAL A 88 2.88 5.52 10.33
N ARG A 89 3.58 5.24 11.42
CA ARG A 89 5.03 5.42 11.47
C ARG A 89 5.69 4.24 10.78
N PRO A 90 6.85 4.46 10.15
CA PRO A 90 7.66 3.36 9.69
C PRO A 90 8.07 2.42 10.84
N PRO A 91 8.37 1.14 10.55
CA PRO A 91 8.87 0.22 11.56
C PRO A 91 10.22 0.72 12.13
N ASP A 92 10.44 0.49 13.42
CA ASP A 92 11.78 0.62 14.01
C ASP A 92 12.67 -0.58 13.59
N ASP A 93 13.93 -0.58 14.01
CA ASP A 93 14.89 -1.62 13.62
C ASP A 93 14.44 -3.02 14.05
N GLU A 94 13.86 -3.17 15.24
CA GLU A 94 13.38 -4.46 15.76
C GLU A 94 12.22 -4.99 14.92
N HIS A 95 11.21 -4.15 14.65
CA HIS A 95 10.09 -4.50 13.79
C HIS A 95 10.52 -4.70 12.33
N SER A 96 11.57 -4.02 11.87
CA SER A 96 12.13 -4.20 10.52
C SER A 96 12.82 -5.55 10.37
N VAL A 97 13.59 -5.98 11.38
CA VAL A 97 14.16 -7.33 11.43
C VAL A 97 13.04 -8.38 11.45
N ALA A 98 12.03 -8.18 12.30
CA ALA A 98 10.90 -9.10 12.39
C ALA A 98 10.13 -9.21 11.06
N LEU A 99 9.90 -8.08 10.37
CA LEU A 99 9.25 -8.05 9.07
C LEU A 99 10.08 -8.75 7.99
N LEU A 100 11.39 -8.52 7.98
CA LEU A 100 12.31 -9.14 7.04
C LEU A 100 12.32 -10.66 7.20
N ASP A 101 12.43 -11.14 8.45
CA ASP A 101 12.44 -12.57 8.76
C ASP A 101 11.09 -13.23 8.50
N ALA A 102 9.98 -12.56 8.82
CA ALA A 102 8.64 -13.05 8.50
C ALA A 102 8.41 -13.14 6.98
N SER A 103 8.89 -12.14 6.22
CA SER A 103 8.74 -12.09 4.76
C SER A 103 9.58 -13.15 4.06
N ALA A 104 10.74 -13.52 4.62
CA ALA A 104 11.57 -14.59 4.07
C ALA A 104 10.88 -15.96 4.13
N GLY A 105 9.90 -16.15 5.03
CA GLY A 105 9.12 -17.38 5.18
C GLY A 105 9.92 -18.60 5.67
N ARG A 106 11.24 -18.46 5.84
CA ARG A 106 12.17 -19.50 6.27
C ARG A 106 13.39 -18.90 6.97
N ALA A 107 14.10 -19.74 7.72
CA ALA A 107 15.44 -19.37 8.17
C ALA A 107 16.37 -19.24 6.95
N TRP A 108 17.06 -18.12 6.85
CA TRP A 108 18.04 -17.81 5.82
C TRP A 108 19.31 -17.33 6.49
N ASP A 109 20.45 -17.71 5.92
CA ASP A 109 21.77 -17.53 6.52
C ASP A 109 22.28 -16.09 6.37
N CYS A 110 21.56 -15.15 7.00
CA CYS A 110 21.95 -13.75 7.12
C CYS A 110 22.27 -13.42 8.57
N ASP A 111 23.52 -13.05 8.84
CA ASP A 111 23.93 -12.56 10.16
C ASP A 111 23.28 -11.21 10.50
N ALA A 112 23.30 -10.84 11.78
CA ALA A 112 22.69 -9.61 12.28
C ALA A 112 23.26 -8.36 11.59
N GLN A 113 24.55 -8.37 11.26
CA GLN A 113 25.20 -7.25 10.56
C GLN A 113 24.64 -7.09 9.13
N THR A 114 24.47 -8.19 8.40
CA THR A 114 23.90 -8.20 7.05
C THR A 114 22.46 -7.73 7.05
N LYS A 115 21.65 -8.18 8.03
CA LYS A 115 20.27 -7.73 8.22
C LYS A 115 20.19 -6.24 8.53
N ALA A 116 21.03 -5.74 9.44
CA ALA A 116 21.09 -4.32 9.77
C ALA A 116 21.46 -3.47 8.54
N HIS A 117 22.40 -3.95 7.71
CA HIS A 117 22.73 -3.27 6.45
C HIS A 117 21.54 -3.27 5.49
N LEU A 118 20.85 -4.40 5.29
CA LEU A 118 19.66 -4.47 4.43
C LEU A 118 18.56 -3.51 4.91
N ILE A 119 18.36 -3.38 6.22
CA ILE A 119 17.36 -2.46 6.78
C ILE A 119 17.76 -1.01 6.54
N ALA A 120 19.01 -0.64 6.87
CA ALA A 120 19.52 0.71 6.62
C ALA A 120 19.38 1.12 5.14
N VAL A 121 19.57 0.13 4.28
CA VAL A 121 19.50 0.24 2.84
C VAL A 121 18.06 0.34 2.30
N CYS A 122 17.17 -0.57 2.70
CA CYS A 122 15.75 -0.54 2.34
C CYS A 122 15.01 0.64 2.99
N GLY A 123 15.71 1.34 3.89
CA GLY A 123 15.17 2.40 4.71
C GLY A 123 13.96 1.91 5.48
N VAL A 124 13.06 2.84 5.71
CA VAL A 124 11.91 2.62 6.58
C VAL A 124 10.69 2.05 5.83
N TYR A 125 10.89 1.42 4.68
CA TYR A 125 9.82 1.03 3.76
C TYR A 125 9.51 -0.47 3.85
N PRO A 126 8.35 -0.87 4.40
CA PRO A 126 7.98 -2.28 4.54
C PRO A 126 8.01 -3.07 3.23
N LEU A 127 7.62 -2.44 2.11
CA LEU A 127 7.62 -3.08 0.80
C LEU A 127 9.04 -3.36 0.28
N ALA A 128 10.00 -2.48 0.57
CA ALA A 128 11.39 -2.71 0.22
C ALA A 128 11.98 -3.91 0.97
N LEU A 129 11.72 -3.97 2.29
CA LEU A 129 12.09 -5.10 3.14
C LEU A 129 11.48 -6.42 2.65
N HIS A 130 10.19 -6.38 2.29
CA HIS A 130 9.50 -7.54 1.76
C HIS A 130 10.10 -8.02 0.44
N ALA A 131 10.41 -7.09 -0.47
CA ALA A 131 11.03 -7.41 -1.75
C ALA A 131 12.40 -8.09 -1.55
N VAL A 132 13.32 -7.50 -0.77
CA VAL A 132 14.65 -8.11 -0.57
C VAL A 132 14.59 -9.42 0.20
N ALA A 133 13.53 -9.66 0.99
CA ALA A 133 13.32 -10.94 1.67
C ALA A 133 13.11 -12.10 0.68
N SER A 134 12.68 -11.84 -0.56
CA SER A 134 12.52 -12.89 -1.59
C SER A 134 13.85 -13.53 -1.98
N LEU A 135 14.99 -12.83 -1.78
CA LEU A 135 16.33 -13.40 -1.93
C LEU A 135 16.57 -14.55 -0.95
N ALA A 136 15.81 -14.57 0.15
CA ALA A 136 15.14 -15.76 0.67
C ALA A 136 15.49 -17.03 -0.07
N GLU A 137 14.95 -17.11 -1.29
CA GLU A 137 14.85 -18.27 -2.15
C GLU A 137 16.18 -18.78 -2.69
N GLU A 138 17.21 -17.94 -2.72
CA GLU A 138 18.53 -18.29 -3.25
C GLU A 138 19.22 -19.40 -2.43
N PRO A 139 20.08 -20.22 -3.07
CA PRO A 139 20.83 -21.26 -2.37
C PRO A 139 21.78 -20.72 -1.30
N SER A 140 22.25 -19.48 -1.44
CA SER A 140 23.17 -18.82 -0.47
C SER A 140 22.88 -17.32 -0.36
N PRO A 141 21.76 -16.92 0.29
CA PRO A 141 21.29 -15.55 0.30
C PRO A 141 22.27 -14.58 0.95
N GLY A 142 22.84 -14.92 2.12
CA GLY A 142 23.77 -14.06 2.83
C GLY A 142 25.05 -13.77 2.04
N TRP A 143 25.59 -14.77 1.33
CA TRP A 143 26.73 -14.56 0.44
C TRP A 143 26.38 -13.64 -0.73
N LEU A 144 25.21 -13.85 -1.37
CA LEU A 144 24.76 -13.03 -2.48
C LEU A 144 24.61 -11.56 -2.05
N ILE A 145 23.96 -11.34 -0.92
CA ILE A 145 23.74 -10.00 -0.34
C ILE A 145 25.09 -9.34 -0.04
N LYS A 146 25.99 -10.01 0.69
CA LYS A 146 27.34 -9.48 1.00
C LYS A 146 28.11 -9.11 -0.26
N ARG A 147 28.16 -10.01 -1.25
CA ARG A 147 28.84 -9.78 -2.52
C ARG A 147 28.24 -8.62 -3.32
N ARG A 148 26.92 -8.41 -3.27
CA ARG A 148 26.24 -7.30 -3.93
C ARG A 148 26.51 -5.97 -3.22
N LEU A 149 26.47 -5.97 -1.89
CA LEU A 149 26.87 -4.82 -1.07
C LEU A 149 28.32 -4.41 -1.34
N GLU A 150 29.23 -5.38 -1.48
CA GLU A 150 30.64 -5.14 -1.81
C GLU A 150 30.86 -4.57 -3.22
N ARG A 151 30.06 -5.01 -4.21
CA ARG A 151 30.25 -4.65 -5.63
C ARG A 151 29.59 -3.33 -6.04
N GLY A 152 28.46 -2.97 -5.44
CA GLY A 152 27.70 -1.78 -5.82
C GLY A 152 27.46 -0.78 -4.68
N GLY A 153 27.92 -1.09 -3.46
CA GLY A 153 27.69 -0.27 -2.28
C GLY A 153 26.20 -0.05 -1.97
N LEU A 154 25.94 0.93 -1.11
CA LEU A 154 24.58 1.37 -0.73
C LEU A 154 23.76 1.88 -1.93
N ALA A 155 24.41 2.23 -3.06
CA ALA A 155 23.79 2.90 -4.20
C ALA A 155 22.81 2.02 -5.00
N LEU A 156 23.07 0.69 -5.09
CA LEU A 156 22.15 -0.24 -5.77
C LEU A 156 20.80 -0.39 -5.06
N PHE A 157 20.73 0.06 -3.82
CA PHE A 157 19.57 -0.10 -2.99
C PHE A 157 19.12 1.22 -2.35
N GLN A 158 19.67 2.35 -2.81
CA GLN A 158 19.24 3.65 -2.33
C GLN A 158 17.76 3.82 -2.66
N VAL A 159 17.00 3.98 -1.60
CA VAL A 159 15.61 4.38 -1.61
C VAL A 159 15.57 5.83 -2.08
N ASP A 160 15.02 6.04 -3.27
CA ASP A 160 14.64 7.37 -3.74
C ASP A 160 13.42 7.83 -2.91
N GLU A 161 13.46 9.01 -2.28
CA GLU A 161 12.32 9.50 -1.49
C GLU A 161 11.03 9.59 -2.32
N GLU A 162 11.13 9.83 -3.64
CA GLU A 162 10.00 9.81 -4.57
C GLU A 162 9.64 8.39 -5.03
N LYS A 163 10.61 7.46 -5.06
CA LYS A 163 10.46 6.07 -5.55
C LYS A 163 11.15 5.07 -4.63
N PRO A 164 10.66 4.92 -3.38
CA PRO A 164 11.42 4.29 -2.31
C PRO A 164 11.65 2.79 -2.47
N VAL A 165 10.94 2.16 -3.40
CA VAL A 165 11.02 0.72 -3.65
C VAL A 165 11.80 0.37 -4.90
N ARG A 166 12.25 1.35 -5.69
CA ARG A 166 12.87 1.09 -6.99
C ARG A 166 14.16 0.27 -6.86
N GLY A 167 15.14 0.72 -6.08
CA GLY A 167 16.40 0.00 -5.88
C GLY A 167 16.19 -1.43 -5.34
N PRO A 168 15.42 -1.61 -4.24
CA PRO A 168 15.05 -2.94 -3.74
C PRO A 168 14.38 -3.85 -4.78
N LEU A 169 13.47 -3.33 -5.61
CA LEU A 169 12.81 -4.09 -6.67
C LEU A 169 13.75 -4.40 -7.84
N ASP A 170 14.63 -3.47 -8.23
CA ASP A 170 15.62 -3.67 -9.29
C ASP A 170 16.58 -4.82 -8.89
N LEU A 171 16.97 -4.91 -7.61
CA LEU A 171 17.76 -6.05 -7.13
C LEU A 171 17.01 -7.37 -7.31
N VAL A 172 15.76 -7.43 -6.85
CA VAL A 172 14.95 -8.65 -6.99
C VAL A 172 14.81 -9.03 -8.47
N TYR A 173 14.56 -8.03 -9.32
CA TYR A 173 14.41 -8.21 -10.76
C TYR A 173 15.68 -8.78 -11.42
N GLU A 174 16.87 -8.28 -11.07
CA GLU A 174 18.15 -8.80 -11.60
C GLU A 174 18.43 -10.25 -11.22
N ASN A 175 17.73 -10.76 -10.20
CA ASN A 175 17.86 -12.12 -9.71
C ASN A 175 16.74 -13.05 -10.18
N LEU A 176 15.79 -12.54 -10.99
CA LEU A 176 14.73 -13.37 -11.54
C LEU A 176 15.25 -14.30 -12.65
N PRO A 177 14.73 -15.54 -12.74
CA PRO A 177 14.81 -16.34 -13.95
C PRO A 177 14.27 -15.59 -15.18
N ALA A 178 14.76 -15.94 -16.37
CA ALA A 178 14.47 -15.18 -17.59
C ALA A 178 12.97 -15.08 -17.92
N ASP A 179 12.22 -16.15 -17.70
CA ASP A 179 10.77 -16.23 -17.87
C ASP A 179 10.02 -15.34 -16.85
N ALA A 180 10.43 -15.35 -15.59
CA ALA A 180 9.87 -14.46 -14.56
C ALA A 180 10.16 -12.98 -14.83
N ALA A 181 11.36 -12.64 -15.31
CA ALA A 181 11.72 -11.27 -15.70
C ALA A 181 10.94 -10.77 -16.92
N GLU A 182 10.62 -11.66 -17.87
CA GLU A 182 9.72 -11.36 -18.98
C GLU A 182 8.29 -11.09 -18.49
N ALA A 183 7.73 -11.98 -17.67
CA ALA A 183 6.40 -11.80 -17.09
C ALA A 183 6.28 -10.49 -16.28
N TYR A 184 7.29 -10.16 -15.46
CA TYR A 184 7.34 -8.91 -14.70
C TYR A 184 7.22 -7.67 -15.61
N ARG A 185 7.97 -7.65 -16.73
CA ARG A 185 7.89 -6.54 -17.70
C ARG A 185 6.55 -6.49 -18.42
N MET A 186 5.94 -7.63 -18.71
CA MET A 186 4.61 -7.69 -19.33
C MET A 186 3.52 -7.14 -18.41
N LEU A 187 3.61 -7.37 -17.09
CA LEU A 187 2.68 -6.80 -16.11
C LEU A 187 2.70 -5.27 -16.08
N ALA A 188 3.85 -4.65 -16.38
CA ALA A 188 3.96 -3.18 -16.46
C ALA A 188 3.13 -2.57 -17.61
N LEU A 189 2.72 -3.38 -18.60
CA LEU A 189 1.83 -2.95 -19.68
C LEU A 189 0.35 -2.96 -19.27
N HIS A 190 0.02 -3.60 -18.15
CA HIS A 190 -1.35 -3.57 -17.62
C HIS A 190 -1.58 -2.25 -16.87
N PRO A 191 -2.62 -1.48 -17.20
CA PRO A 191 -2.94 -0.28 -16.44
C PRO A 191 -3.20 -0.63 -14.98
N GLY A 192 -2.53 0.08 -14.07
CA GLY A 192 -2.89 0.07 -12.65
C GLY A 192 -4.26 0.71 -12.49
N THR A 193 -5.27 -0.07 -12.12
CA THR A 193 -6.65 0.40 -11.88
C THR A 193 -6.73 1.32 -10.68
#